data_AF-A0A519P6J6-F1
#
_entry.id   AF-A0A519P6J6-F1
#
_cell.length_a   1.000
_cell.length_b   1.000
_cell.length_c   1.000
_cell.angle_alpha   90.00
_cell.angle_beta   90.00
_cell.angle_gamma   90.00
#
_symmetry.space_group_name_H-M   'P 1'
#
loop_
_entity.id
_entity.type
_entity.pdbx_description
1 polymer ?
#
loop_
_entity_poly.entity_id
_entity_poly.type
_entity_poly.pdbx_seq_one_letter_code
_entity_poly.pdbx_strand_id
1 'polypeptide(L)'
;MGDPYRIRSDDTWASARADYLTGVTAEEVCGRYDLGLRAQRARAQREQWRRVDAPDPEPLDDDLAMGVRAPNLNDMADICMARVARAIDRNRSAEAMRWLRVHVALRAQARALPGDAPAPKADEVHDVHSKKPCEPAPPSSTPMNRSQRRRQAARGRVIGAQPP
;
A
#
# COMPACT_ATOMS: atom_id res chain seq x y z
N MET A 1 10.23 -44.79 25.52
CA MET A 1 9.17 -45.83 25.42
C MET A 1 7.87 -45.10 25.20
N GLY A 2 7.39 -45.04 23.96
CA GLY A 2 6.14 -44.32 23.62
C GLY A 2 4.95 -45.18 23.97
N ASP A 3 4.04 -44.64 24.77
CA ASP A 3 2.86 -45.31 25.30
C ASP A 3 2.00 -45.85 24.13
N PRO A 4 1.75 -47.17 24.05
CA PRO A 4 1.08 -47.77 22.90
C PRO A 4 -0.42 -47.50 22.98
N TYR A 5 -0.86 -46.51 22.20
CA TYR A 5 -2.26 -46.34 21.77
C TYR A 5 -3.26 -46.02 22.88
N ARG A 6 -3.11 -44.87 23.54
CA ARG A 6 -4.20 -44.30 24.34
C ARG A 6 -5.31 -43.80 23.41
N ILE A 7 -6.35 -44.61 23.23
CA ILE A 7 -7.56 -44.18 22.52
C ILE A 7 -8.18 -43.03 23.33
N ARG A 8 -8.17 -41.82 22.77
CA ARG A 8 -8.78 -40.64 23.37
C ARG A 8 -10.29 -40.63 23.09
N SER A 9 -11.05 -40.10 24.05
CA SER A 9 -12.50 -39.90 23.94
C SER A 9 -12.84 -38.99 22.74
N ASP A 10 -14.05 -39.13 22.20
CA ASP A 10 -14.49 -38.26 21.10
C ASP A 10 -14.57 -36.78 21.50
N ASP A 11 -14.84 -36.47 22.77
CA ASP A 11 -14.82 -35.10 23.29
C ASP A 11 -13.42 -34.46 23.21
N THR A 12 -12.38 -35.25 23.47
CA THR A 12 -10.98 -34.82 23.30
C THR A 12 -10.70 -34.52 21.83
N TRP A 13 -11.21 -35.34 20.92
CA TRP A 13 -11.06 -35.14 19.48
C TRP A 13 -11.84 -33.92 18.97
N ALA A 14 -13.04 -33.67 19.50
CA ALA A 14 -13.83 -32.49 19.17
C ALA A 14 -13.14 -31.20 19.60
N SER A 15 -12.55 -31.19 20.81
CA SER A 15 -11.77 -30.05 21.32
C SER A 15 -10.50 -29.82 20.50
N ALA A 16 -9.77 -30.90 20.17
CA ALA A 16 -8.61 -30.85 19.30
C ALA A 16 -8.95 -30.34 17.89
N ARG A 17 -10.12 -30.70 17.35
CA ARG A 17 -10.63 -30.21 16.08
C ARG A 17 -10.93 -28.71 16.12
N ALA A 18 -11.62 -28.24 17.16
CA ALA A 18 -11.91 -26.83 17.33
C ALA A 18 -10.61 -26.00 17.35
N ASP A 19 -9.62 -26.39 18.17
CA ASP A 19 -8.33 -25.70 18.24
C ASP A 19 -7.56 -25.72 16.91
N TYR A 20 -7.57 -26.83 16.18
CA TYR A 20 -6.93 -26.91 14.88
C TYR A 20 -7.60 -25.99 13.84
N LEU A 21 -8.93 -25.90 13.86
CA LEU A 21 -9.69 -25.05 12.93
C LEU A 21 -9.60 -23.57 13.28
N THR A 22 -9.37 -23.19 14.54
CA THR A 22 -9.14 -21.78 14.93
C THR A 22 -7.76 -21.24 14.55
N GLY A 23 -6.84 -22.12 14.12
CA GLY A 23 -5.53 -21.71 13.59
C GLY A 23 -4.34 -22.31 14.32
N VAL A 24 -4.54 -23.01 15.45
CA VAL A 24 -3.44 -23.66 16.20
C VAL A 24 -2.75 -24.72 15.32
N THR A 25 -1.45 -24.89 15.47
CA THR A 25 -0.69 -25.87 14.67
C THR A 25 -1.03 -27.30 15.08
N ALA A 26 -0.91 -28.25 14.14
CA ALA A 26 -1.19 -29.66 14.42
C ALA A 26 -0.29 -30.24 15.53
N GLU A 27 0.97 -29.80 15.59
CA GLU A 27 1.94 -30.23 16.60
C GLU A 27 1.56 -29.73 17.99
N GLU A 28 1.14 -28.47 18.10
CA GLU A 28 0.71 -27.88 19.37
C GLU A 28 -0.61 -28.49 19.86
N VAL A 29 -1.58 -28.72 18.97
CA VAL A 29 -2.81 -29.46 19.29
C VAL A 29 -2.47 -30.87 19.78
N CYS A 30 -1.56 -31.58 19.11
CA CYS A 30 -1.14 -32.91 19.53
C CYS A 30 -0.47 -32.91 20.90
N GLY A 31 0.37 -31.92 21.20
CA GLY A 31 0.99 -31.77 22.52
C GLY A 31 -0.02 -31.46 23.62
N ARG A 32 -1.04 -30.64 23.34
CA ARG A 32 -2.06 -30.24 24.32
C ARG A 32 -2.99 -31.38 24.71
N TYR A 33 -3.40 -32.21 23.75
CA TYR A 33 -4.38 -33.28 23.95
C TYR A 33 -3.75 -34.68 24.05
N ASP A 34 -2.41 -34.76 24.07
CA ASP A 34 -1.63 -36.01 24.06
C ASP A 34 -2.11 -36.96 22.96
N LEU A 35 -2.09 -36.44 21.73
CA LEU A 35 -2.47 -37.13 20.49
C LEU A 35 -1.24 -37.39 19.63
N GLY A 36 -1.26 -38.51 18.89
CA GLY A 36 -0.24 -38.77 17.87
C GLY A 36 -0.49 -37.93 16.60
N LEU A 37 0.53 -37.24 16.10
CA LEU A 37 0.45 -36.44 14.86
C LEU A 37 -0.07 -37.24 13.66
N ARG A 38 0.37 -38.50 13.53
CA ARG A 38 -0.10 -39.40 12.47
C ARG A 38 -1.58 -39.75 12.63
N ALA A 39 -2.05 -39.95 13.86
CA ALA A 39 -3.46 -40.24 14.15
C ALA A 39 -4.34 -39.02 13.88
N GLN A 40 -3.88 -37.83 14.25
CA GLN A 40 -4.59 -36.58 13.99
C GLN A 40 -4.73 -36.31 12.49
N ARG A 41 -3.66 -36.46 11.70
CA ARG A 41 -3.73 -36.32 10.24
C ARG A 41 -4.64 -37.36 9.59
N ALA A 42 -4.59 -38.62 10.04
CA ALA A 42 -5.45 -39.68 9.51
C ALA A 42 -6.93 -39.42 9.83
N ARG A 43 -7.24 -38.96 11.05
CA ARG A 43 -8.62 -38.62 11.43
C ARG A 43 -9.11 -37.37 10.70
N ALA A 44 -8.28 -36.33 10.61
CA ALA A 44 -8.58 -35.12 9.85
C ALA A 44 -8.87 -35.40 8.37
N GLN A 45 -8.18 -36.35 7.75
CA GLN A 45 -8.47 -36.80 6.40
C GLN A 45 -9.81 -37.54 6.31
N ARG A 46 -10.07 -38.49 7.23
CA ARG A 46 -11.30 -39.28 7.24
C ARG A 46 -12.55 -38.44 7.45
N GLU A 47 -12.44 -37.42 8.29
CA GLU A 47 -13.54 -36.52 8.66
C GLU A 47 -13.48 -35.18 7.90
N GLN A 48 -12.57 -35.05 6.92
CA GLN A 48 -12.47 -33.91 5.98
C GLN A 48 -12.36 -32.53 6.66
N TRP A 49 -11.56 -32.43 7.72
CA TRP A 49 -11.25 -31.16 8.38
C TRP A 49 -9.79 -30.76 8.26
N ARG A 50 -9.03 -31.35 7.31
CA ARG A 50 -7.71 -30.82 6.95
C ARG A 50 -7.91 -29.47 6.28
N ARG A 51 -7.02 -28.51 6.56
CA ARG A 51 -7.03 -27.20 5.89
C ARG A 51 -6.92 -27.31 4.36
N VAL A 52 -6.32 -28.37 3.84
CA VAL A 52 -6.25 -28.66 2.39
C VAL A 52 -7.56 -29.21 1.82
N ASP A 53 -8.40 -29.82 2.66
CA ASP A 53 -9.73 -30.31 2.26
C ASP A 53 -10.81 -29.26 2.53
N ALA A 54 -10.48 -28.17 3.23
CA ALA A 54 -11.40 -27.05 3.39
C ALA A 54 -11.72 -26.49 2.00
N PRO A 55 -13.00 -26.18 1.71
CA PRO A 55 -13.33 -25.51 0.47
C PRO A 55 -12.49 -24.24 0.37
N ASP A 56 -12.07 -23.91 -0.85
CA ASP A 56 -11.44 -22.61 -1.12
C ASP A 56 -12.33 -21.54 -0.49
N PRO A 57 -11.78 -20.62 0.34
CA PRO A 57 -12.59 -19.56 0.91
C PRO A 57 -13.39 -18.91 -0.22
N GLU A 58 -14.70 -18.73 0.00
CA GLU A 58 -15.52 -18.01 -0.98
C GLU A 58 -14.79 -16.72 -1.32
N PRO A 59 -14.68 -16.37 -2.62
CA PRO A 59 -14.17 -15.08 -3.01
C PRO A 59 -14.88 -14.05 -2.17
N LEU A 60 -14.14 -13.23 -1.42
CA LEU A 60 -14.74 -12.07 -0.81
C LEU A 60 -15.40 -11.31 -1.95
N ASP A 61 -16.71 -11.08 -1.82
CA ASP A 61 -17.43 -10.24 -2.76
C ASP A 61 -16.77 -8.85 -2.67
N ASP A 62 -15.84 -8.56 -3.59
CA ASP A 62 -15.16 -7.26 -3.66
C ASP A 62 -16.22 -6.13 -3.80
N ASP A 63 -17.40 -6.48 -4.32
CA ASP A 63 -18.58 -5.60 -4.44
C ASP A 63 -19.26 -5.31 -3.09
N LEU A 64 -19.15 -6.17 -2.07
CA LEU A 64 -19.57 -5.84 -0.70
C LEU A 64 -18.56 -4.93 0.02
N ALA A 65 -17.29 -4.93 -0.42
CA ALA A 65 -16.30 -3.94 0.02
C ALA A 65 -16.46 -2.58 -0.69
N MET A 66 -17.15 -2.51 -1.84
CA MET A 66 -17.47 -1.25 -2.53
C MET A 66 -18.49 -0.37 -1.78
N GLY A 67 -19.18 -0.92 -0.77
CA GLY A 67 -20.00 -0.16 0.18
C GLY A 67 -19.20 0.46 1.34
N VAL A 68 -17.96 0.03 1.56
CA VAL A 68 -17.03 0.71 2.46
C VAL A 68 -16.45 1.86 1.67
N ARG A 69 -16.86 3.08 2.03
CA ARG A 69 -16.29 4.34 1.51
C ARG A 69 -14.80 4.14 1.25
N ALA A 70 -14.38 4.32 -0.01
CA ALA A 70 -12.97 4.20 -0.39
C ALA A 70 -12.11 4.94 0.65
N PRO A 71 -11.06 4.31 1.20
CA PRO A 71 -10.28 4.89 2.29
C PRO A 71 -9.81 6.30 1.92
N ASN A 72 -10.08 7.27 2.80
CA ASN A 72 -9.65 8.64 2.57
C ASN A 72 -8.11 8.68 2.59
N LEU A 73 -7.51 9.22 1.52
CA LEU A 73 -6.06 9.34 1.39
C LEU A 73 -5.43 10.11 2.56
N ASN A 74 -6.15 11.05 3.17
CA ASN A 74 -5.69 11.75 4.38
C ASN A 74 -5.64 10.83 5.59
N ASP A 75 -6.67 10.02 5.83
CA ASP A 75 -6.70 9.05 6.95
C ASP A 75 -5.56 8.03 6.82
N MET A 76 -5.29 7.57 5.59
CA MET A 76 -4.15 6.69 5.33
C MET A 76 -2.81 7.37 5.59
N ALA A 77 -2.69 8.67 5.27
CA ALA A 77 -1.49 9.45 5.53
C ALA A 77 -1.27 9.62 7.05
N ASP A 78 -2.32 9.79 7.84
CA ASP A 78 -2.26 9.90 9.31
C ASP A 78 -1.79 8.58 9.95
N ILE A 79 -2.30 7.44 9.47
CA ILE A 79 -1.83 6.11 9.88
C ILE A 79 -0.33 5.95 9.60
N CYS A 80 0.16 6.43 8.45
CA CYS A 80 1.58 6.39 8.14
C CYS A 80 2.41 7.22 9.14
N MET A 81 1.94 8.41 9.55
CA MET A 81 2.63 9.22 10.56
C MET A 81 2.67 8.54 11.94
N ALA A 82 1.60 7.87 12.35
CA ALA A 82 1.59 7.09 13.59
C ALA A 82 2.64 5.96 13.56
N ARG A 83 2.85 5.33 12.39
CA ARG A 83 3.90 4.33 12.20
C ARG A 83 5.31 4.94 12.22
N VAL A 84 5.50 6.16 11.69
CA VAL A 84 6.76 6.90 11.79
C VAL A 84 7.11 7.16 13.26
N ALA A 85 6.18 7.72 14.04
CA ALA A 85 6.40 7.99 15.47
C ALA A 85 6.80 6.72 16.23
N ARG A 86 6.05 5.63 16.05
CA ARG A 86 6.36 4.33 16.67
C ARG A 86 7.70 3.74 16.22
N ALA A 87 8.13 4.00 14.99
CA ALA A 87 9.44 3.55 14.50
C ALA A 87 10.59 4.35 15.11
N ILE A 88 10.40 5.67 15.31
CA ILE A 88 11.35 6.54 16.01
C ILE A 88 11.50 6.11 17.47
N ASP A 89 10.39 5.86 18.18
CA ASP A 89 10.41 5.40 19.58
C ASP A 89 11.19 4.09 19.76
N ARG A 90 11.20 3.24 18.73
CA ARG A 90 11.92 1.95 18.71
C ARG A 90 13.31 2.04 18.09
N ASN A 91 13.77 3.24 17.79
CA ASN A 91 15.06 3.52 17.15
C ASN A 91 15.27 2.80 15.79
N ARG A 92 14.19 2.60 15.01
CA ARG A 92 14.19 1.94 13.70
C ARG A 92 14.14 2.97 12.56
N SER A 93 15.25 3.65 12.33
CA SER A 93 15.38 4.78 11.38
C SER A 93 15.00 4.43 9.93
N ALA A 94 15.41 3.26 9.43
CA ALA A 94 15.08 2.82 8.07
C ALA A 94 13.57 2.60 7.86
N GLU A 95 12.88 2.12 8.90
CA GLU A 95 11.43 1.96 8.87
C GLU A 95 10.70 3.29 8.92
N ALA A 96 11.15 4.22 9.78
CA ALA A 96 10.62 5.57 9.83
C ALA A 96 10.73 6.26 8.45
N MET A 97 11.89 6.19 7.80
CA MET A 97 12.08 6.76 6.45
C MET A 97 11.16 6.14 5.40
N ARG A 98 10.94 4.82 5.44
CA ARG A 98 10.04 4.14 4.51
C ARG A 98 8.61 4.65 4.66
N TRP A 99 8.10 4.73 5.88
CA TRP A 99 6.75 5.22 6.14
C TRP A 99 6.59 6.71 5.84
N LEU A 100 7.64 7.51 6.03
CA LEU A 100 7.64 8.93 5.67
C LEU A 100 7.47 9.13 4.15
N ARG A 101 8.15 8.32 3.32
CA ARG A 101 8.00 8.39 1.86
C ARG A 101 6.58 8.06 1.41
N VAL A 102 5.96 7.04 2.03
CA VAL A 102 4.57 6.67 1.74
C VAL A 102 3.62 7.79 2.16
N HIS A 103 3.81 8.40 3.34
CA HIS A 103 3.02 9.53 3.81
C HIS A 103 3.06 10.71 2.81
N VAL A 104 4.26 11.10 2.36
CA VAL A 104 4.43 12.20 1.39
C VAL A 104 3.71 11.88 0.08
N ALA A 105 3.82 10.65 -0.42
CA ALA A 105 3.12 10.24 -1.63
C ALA A 105 1.60 10.32 -1.48
N LEU A 106 1.05 9.84 -0.36
CA LEU A 106 -0.38 9.89 -0.07
C LEU A 106 -0.90 11.33 0.04
N ARG A 107 -0.16 12.24 0.72
CA ARG A 107 -0.56 13.66 0.80
C ARG A 107 -0.48 14.36 -0.57
N ALA A 108 0.49 14.01 -1.40
CA ALA A 108 0.58 14.55 -2.75
C ALA A 108 -0.63 14.12 -3.59
N GLN A 109 -1.02 12.84 -3.51
CA GLN A 109 -2.21 12.32 -4.20
C GLN A 109 -3.50 12.95 -3.67
N ALA A 110 -3.64 13.11 -2.36
CA ALA A 110 -4.81 13.75 -1.74
C ALA A 110 -5.00 15.21 -2.20
N ARG A 111 -3.90 15.93 -2.48
CA ARG A 111 -3.94 17.30 -3.04
C ARG A 111 -4.19 17.32 -4.54
N ALA A 112 -3.72 16.30 -5.26
CA ALA A 112 -3.88 16.18 -6.70
C ALA A 112 -5.29 15.72 -7.09
N LEU A 113 -6.01 15.03 -6.20
CA LEU A 113 -7.43 14.82 -6.35
C LEU A 113 -8.13 16.19 -6.35
N PRO A 114 -8.78 16.60 -7.44
CA PRO A 114 -9.64 17.77 -7.40
C PRO A 114 -10.72 17.47 -6.37
N GLY A 115 -10.68 18.16 -5.23
CA GLY A 115 -11.75 18.06 -4.26
C GLY A 115 -13.04 18.55 -4.91
N ASP A 116 -14.15 17.83 -4.66
CA ASP A 116 -15.45 18.48 -4.52
C ASP A 116 -15.29 19.53 -3.41
N ALA A 117 -14.81 20.71 -3.78
CA ALA A 117 -14.84 21.84 -2.89
C ALA A 117 -16.33 22.09 -2.59
N PRO A 118 -16.79 22.06 -1.32
CA PRO A 118 -18.10 22.61 -1.03
C PRO A 118 -18.08 24.05 -1.54
N ALA A 119 -19.06 24.38 -2.38
CA ALA A 119 -19.20 25.71 -2.96
C ALA A 119 -18.94 26.76 -1.89
N PRO A 120 -18.06 27.76 -2.15
CA PRO A 120 -17.84 28.81 -1.17
C PRO A 120 -19.19 29.46 -0.87
N LYS A 121 -19.60 29.47 0.39
CA LYS A 121 -20.68 30.36 0.82
C LYS A 121 -20.21 31.76 0.49
N ALA A 122 -20.88 32.36 -0.48
CA ALA A 122 -20.65 33.73 -0.87
C ALA A 122 -21.13 34.61 0.28
N ASP A 123 -20.22 34.98 1.19
CA ASP A 123 -20.44 36.09 2.10
C ASP A 123 -19.18 36.97 2.16
N GLU A 124 -19.42 38.23 1.79
CA GLU A 124 -18.60 39.44 1.87
C GLU A 124 -17.24 39.49 1.15
N VAL A 125 -17.34 39.93 -0.10
CA VAL A 125 -16.27 40.66 -0.80
C VAL A 125 -16.00 42.00 -0.13
N HIS A 126 -14.87 42.11 0.59
CA HIS A 126 -14.21 43.39 0.79
C HIS A 126 -13.25 43.65 -0.38
N ASP A 127 -13.64 44.60 -1.23
CA ASP A 127 -12.86 45.06 -2.37
C ASP A 127 -11.70 45.92 -1.88
N VAL A 128 -10.46 45.40 -1.99
CA VAL A 128 -9.24 46.20 -1.83
C VAL A 128 -8.50 46.15 -3.16
N HIS A 129 -8.83 47.10 -4.03
CA HIS A 129 -8.04 47.41 -5.21
C HIS A 129 -6.62 47.83 -4.81
N SER A 130 -5.66 46.93 -4.95
CA SER A 130 -4.23 47.28 -5.02
C SER A 130 -3.73 47.01 -6.44
N LYS A 131 -3.69 48.07 -7.26
CA LYS A 131 -3.02 48.05 -8.57
C LYS A 131 -1.51 47.94 -8.35
N LYS A 132 -0.95 46.75 -8.47
CA LYS A 132 0.47 46.58 -8.83
C LYS A 132 0.56 46.32 -10.34
N PRO A 133 1.22 47.17 -11.13
CA PRO A 133 1.54 46.80 -12.51
C PRO A 133 2.52 45.62 -12.46
N CYS A 134 2.14 44.53 -13.10
CA CYS A 134 3.00 43.39 -13.38
C CYS A 134 3.91 43.78 -14.56
N GLU A 135 5.22 43.88 -14.33
CA GLU A 135 6.18 43.96 -15.43
C GLU A 135 6.20 42.63 -16.20
N PRO A 136 6.27 42.64 -17.54
CA PRO A 136 6.35 41.42 -18.32
C PRO A 136 7.71 40.74 -18.12
N ALA A 137 7.69 39.49 -17.67
CA ALA A 137 8.86 38.63 -17.61
C ALA A 137 9.53 38.50 -19.00
N PRO A 138 10.87 38.44 -19.09
CA PRO A 138 11.55 38.30 -20.38
C PRO A 138 11.22 36.94 -21.03
N PRO A 139 11.15 36.86 -22.37
CA PRO A 139 10.77 35.64 -23.05
C PRO A 139 11.82 34.54 -22.81
N SER A 140 11.37 33.40 -22.30
CA SER A 140 12.18 32.18 -22.20
C SER A 140 12.70 31.81 -23.59
N SER A 141 14.02 31.86 -23.78
CA SER A 141 14.67 31.37 -25.00
C SER A 141 14.35 29.90 -25.18
N THR A 142 13.62 29.56 -26.25
CA THR A 142 13.36 28.17 -26.60
C THR A 142 14.70 27.47 -26.87
N PRO A 143 14.99 26.31 -26.23
CA PRO A 143 16.21 25.59 -26.55
C PRO A 143 16.16 25.07 -27.99
N MET A 144 17.11 25.54 -28.79
CA MET A 144 17.21 25.29 -30.23
C MET A 144 17.34 23.78 -30.53
N ASN A 145 16.40 23.25 -31.33
CA ASN A 145 16.35 21.82 -31.68
C ASN A 145 17.56 21.42 -32.54
N ARG A 146 17.98 20.15 -32.47
CA ARG A 146 19.11 19.56 -33.21
C ARG A 146 19.12 19.88 -34.71
N SER A 147 17.94 19.96 -35.32
CA SER A 147 17.78 20.34 -36.73
C SER A 147 18.19 21.79 -37.01
N GLN A 148 17.87 22.72 -36.10
CA GLN A 148 18.25 24.13 -36.18
C GLN A 148 19.75 24.32 -35.93
N ARG A 149 20.37 23.57 -35.00
CA ARG A 149 21.83 23.58 -34.80
C ARG A 149 22.60 23.15 -36.06
N ARG A 150 22.12 22.12 -36.77
CA ARG A 150 22.73 21.67 -38.03
C ARG A 150 22.65 22.72 -39.14
N ARG A 151 21.53 23.44 -39.27
CA ARG A 151 21.38 24.52 -40.27
C ARG A 151 22.29 25.72 -39.99
N GLN A 152 22.46 26.10 -38.73
CA GLN A 152 23.38 27.20 -38.37
C GLN A 152 24.85 26.84 -38.63
N ALA A 153 25.27 25.61 -38.32
CA ALA A 153 26.63 25.15 -38.62
C ALA A 153 26.94 25.13 -40.12
N ALA A 154 25.94 24.82 -40.96
CA ALA A 154 26.08 24.87 -42.42
C ALA A 154 26.20 26.31 -42.95
N ARG A 155 25.50 27.28 -42.34
CA ARG A 155 25.60 28.71 -42.71
C ARG A 155 26.94 29.34 -42.30
N GLY A 156 27.53 28.92 -41.19
CA GLY A 156 28.84 29.41 -40.74
C GLY A 156 30.03 29.01 -41.62
N ARG A 157 29.87 27.99 -42.49
CA ARG A 157 30.95 27.48 -43.35
C ARG A 157 31.10 28.23 -44.68
N VAL A 158 30.14 29.08 -45.04
CA VAL A 158 30.09 29.75 -46.36
C VAL A 158 30.70 31.16 -46.34
N ILE A 159 30.98 31.74 -45.17
CA ILE A 159 31.45 33.14 -45.05
C ILE A 159 33.00 33.24 -44.98
N GLY A 160 33.71 32.11 -44.99
CA GLY A 160 35.15 32.05 -44.66
C GLY A 160 36.11 31.61 -45.79
N ALA A 161 35.85 31.94 -47.06
CA ALA A 161 36.84 31.71 -48.12
C ALA A 161 36.82 32.85 -49.15
N GLN A 162 37.75 33.77 -49.01
CA GLN A 162 38.08 34.80 -50.00
C GLN A 162 39.46 34.44 -50.62
N PRO A 163 39.61 34.43 -51.94
CA PRO A 163 40.85 33.98 -52.60
C PRO A 163 41.96 35.05 -52.57
N PRO A 164 43.24 34.65 -52.78
CA PRO A 164 44.34 35.58 -53.02
C PRO A 164 44.24 36.25 -54.40
#